data_AF-A0A6A9QQJ1-F1
#
_entry.id   AF-A0A6A9QQJ1-F1
#
_cell.length_a   1.000
_cell.length_b   1.000
_cell.length_c   1.000
_cell.angle_alpha   90.00
_cell.angle_beta   90.00
_cell.angle_gamma   90.00
#
_symmetry.space_group_name_H-M   'P 1'
#
loop_
_entity.id
_entity.type
_entity.pdbx_description
1 polymer ?
#
loop_
_entity_poly.entity_id
_entity_poly.type
_entity_poly.pdbx_seq_one_letter_code
_entity_poly.pdbx_strand_id
1 'polypeptide(L)'
;MTSGIVRAYVTRLKINIRNMIILSLAYGIGIISSTVIVGVLFPEIYTPTTRQALEALAIRMLNIHNHILPKDALGVIAAAIFTPFLAAIIAAFVASGTISGTFSEGRNEGVFEVLLSSPVSHRDIIISLLIYTLLASLIVEGLVIIITSGISLLSLYLMGYLNSFGIYYLELVTILIPSLTFPAVLISLLLIVISPSLGRVRTGLAPGQNLLSTISLLPVLIPFIVLNIEPQIDPIELASYTSIFSAILALILLILLPRVLKDETLLW
;
A
#
# COMPACT_ATOMS: atom_id res chain seq x y z
N MET A 1 15.58 16.28 -20.71
CA MET A 1 16.19 16.47 -19.37
C MET A 1 15.38 15.81 -18.26
N THR A 2 14.04 15.76 -18.34
CA THR A 2 13.14 14.96 -17.48
C THR A 2 13.65 13.54 -17.18
N SER A 3 14.22 12.86 -18.17
CA SER A 3 14.79 11.50 -18.02
C SER A 3 15.97 11.41 -17.07
N GLY A 4 16.72 12.50 -16.83
CA GLY A 4 17.92 12.51 -15.98
C GLY A 4 17.59 12.45 -14.49
N ILE A 5 16.62 13.24 -14.05
CA ILE A 5 16.20 13.31 -12.63
C ILE A 5 15.41 12.07 -12.26
N VAL A 6 14.47 11.65 -13.12
CA VAL A 6 13.77 10.38 -12.95
C VAL A 6 14.79 9.23 -12.84
N ARG A 7 15.83 9.22 -13.68
CA ARG A 7 16.91 8.21 -13.60
C ARG A 7 17.70 8.29 -12.29
N ALA A 8 17.95 9.49 -11.75
CA ALA A 8 18.64 9.65 -10.47
C ALA A 8 17.81 9.07 -9.31
N TYR A 9 16.51 9.39 -9.25
CA TYR A 9 15.62 8.82 -8.24
C TYR A 9 15.42 7.31 -8.39
N VAL A 10 15.33 6.80 -9.63
CA VAL A 10 15.28 5.34 -9.89
C VAL A 10 16.59 4.66 -9.48
N THR A 11 17.75 5.31 -9.67
CA THR A 11 19.03 4.79 -9.17
C THR A 11 19.06 4.74 -7.64
N ARG A 12 18.52 5.77 -6.98
CA ARG A 12 18.36 5.80 -5.52
C ARG A 12 17.47 4.67 -5.02
N LEU A 13 16.39 4.36 -5.75
CA LEU A 13 15.53 3.21 -5.48
C LEU A 13 16.30 1.89 -5.54
N LYS A 14 17.14 1.70 -6.57
CA LYS A 14 17.99 0.50 -6.70
C LYS A 14 18.94 0.34 -5.51
N ILE A 15 19.50 1.43 -5.00
CA ILE A 15 20.39 1.41 -3.83
C ILE A 15 19.62 1.03 -2.56
N ASN A 16 18.37 1.50 -2.43
CA ASN A 16 17.55 1.28 -1.24
C ASN A 16 16.74 -0.04 -1.26
N ILE A 17 16.84 -0.84 -2.33
CA ILE A 17 16.05 -2.05 -2.51
C ILE A 17 16.27 -3.09 -1.41
N ARG A 18 17.50 -3.16 -0.87
CA ARG A 18 17.82 -4.04 0.26
C ARG A 18 16.98 -3.72 1.49
N ASN A 19 16.84 -2.43 1.83
CA ASN A 19 16.05 -2.01 2.97
C ASN A 19 14.56 -2.26 2.73
N MET A 20 14.08 -2.08 1.49
CA MET A 20 12.70 -2.42 1.11
C MET A 20 12.42 -3.92 1.26
N ILE A 21 13.36 -4.78 0.86
CA ILE A 21 13.23 -6.23 1.03
C ILE A 21 13.19 -6.60 2.51
N ILE A 22 14.09 -6.06 3.32
CA ILE A 22 14.13 -6.31 4.78
C ILE A 22 12.82 -5.86 5.43
N LEU A 23 12.34 -4.67 5.08
CA LEU A 23 11.08 -4.12 5.60
C LEU A 23 9.89 -5.01 5.21
N SER A 24 9.84 -5.44 3.94
CA SER A 24 8.78 -6.32 3.43
C SER A 24 8.81 -7.70 4.11
N LEU A 25 9.99 -8.24 4.38
CA LEU A 25 10.16 -9.48 5.13
C LEU A 25 9.70 -9.32 6.58
N ALA A 26 10.11 -8.24 7.25
CA ALA A 26 9.73 -7.98 8.64
C ALA A 26 8.21 -7.86 8.80
N TYR A 27 7.56 -7.09 7.92
CA TYR A 27 6.10 -6.99 7.93
C TYR A 27 5.43 -8.27 7.49
N GLY A 28 5.94 -8.96 6.46
CA GLY A 28 5.36 -10.20 5.98
C GLY A 28 5.37 -11.29 7.05
N ILE A 29 6.50 -11.48 7.73
CA ILE A 29 6.63 -12.41 8.86
C ILE A 29 5.74 -11.96 10.02
N GLY A 30 5.74 -10.67 10.36
CA GLY A 30 4.90 -10.12 11.43
C GLY A 30 3.40 -10.36 11.19
N ILE A 31 2.93 -10.16 9.96
CA ILE A 31 1.54 -10.41 9.60
C ILE A 31 1.23 -11.90 9.70
N ILE A 32 1.94 -12.76 8.96
CA ILE A 32 1.68 -14.22 8.97
C ILE A 32 1.69 -14.77 10.39
N SER A 33 2.72 -14.42 11.17
CA SER A 33 2.81 -14.84 12.56
C SER A 33 1.62 -14.35 13.35
N SER A 34 1.24 -13.07 13.27
CA SER A 34 0.06 -12.57 13.98
C SER A 34 -1.25 -13.27 13.58
N THR A 35 -1.56 -13.42 12.28
CA THR A 35 -2.83 -14.00 11.84
C THR A 35 -2.91 -15.51 12.13
N VAL A 36 -1.83 -16.24 11.89
CA VAL A 36 -1.78 -17.70 12.13
C VAL A 36 -1.71 -18.01 13.61
N ILE A 37 -0.88 -17.30 14.38
CA ILE A 37 -0.78 -17.51 15.84
C ILE A 37 -2.11 -17.17 16.51
N VAL A 38 -2.76 -16.07 16.14
CA VAL A 38 -4.06 -15.70 16.69
C VAL A 38 -5.11 -16.78 16.36
N GLY A 39 -5.16 -17.25 15.11
CA GLY A 39 -6.11 -18.28 14.71
C GLY A 39 -5.89 -19.66 15.34
N VAL A 40 -4.63 -20.03 15.60
CA VAL A 40 -4.27 -21.34 16.17
C VAL A 40 -4.31 -21.33 17.71
N LEU A 41 -3.77 -20.29 18.34
CA LEU A 41 -3.68 -20.21 19.81
C LEU A 41 -4.98 -19.73 20.46
N PHE A 42 -5.79 -18.93 19.77
CA PHE A 42 -7.04 -18.38 20.30
C PHE A 42 -8.22 -18.79 19.39
N PRO A 43 -8.53 -20.10 19.32
CA PRO A 43 -9.55 -20.63 18.42
C PRO A 43 -10.97 -20.12 18.72
N GLU A 44 -11.19 -19.54 19.89
CA GLU A 44 -12.45 -18.94 20.33
C GLU A 44 -12.76 -17.60 19.64
N ILE A 45 -11.76 -16.98 19.00
CA ILE A 45 -11.93 -15.74 18.22
C ILE A 45 -12.82 -15.98 16.99
N TYR A 46 -12.81 -17.19 16.44
CA TYR A 46 -13.72 -17.58 15.37
C TYR A 46 -15.06 -18.01 15.95
N THR A 47 -15.85 -17.01 16.36
CA THR A 47 -17.26 -17.23 16.72
C THR A 47 -18.01 -17.89 15.55
N PRO A 48 -19.14 -18.56 15.79
CA PRO A 48 -19.88 -19.24 14.72
C PRO A 48 -20.21 -18.34 13.52
N THR A 49 -20.52 -17.06 13.78
CA THR A 49 -20.77 -16.05 12.74
C THR A 49 -19.51 -15.71 11.96
N THR A 50 -18.37 -15.49 12.64
CA THR A 50 -17.07 -15.23 12.00
C THR A 50 -16.63 -16.40 11.14
N ARG A 51 -16.86 -17.63 11.61
CA ARG A 51 -16.55 -18.85 10.86
C ARG A 51 -17.37 -18.94 9.58
N GLN A 52 -18.69 -18.78 9.66
CA GLN A 52 -19.56 -18.81 8.48
C GLN A 52 -19.18 -17.74 7.46
N ALA A 53 -18.84 -16.53 7.92
CA ALA A 53 -18.37 -15.45 7.05
C ALA A 53 -17.06 -15.81 6.35
N LEU A 54 -16.08 -16.38 7.08
CA LEU A 54 -14.81 -16.83 6.50
C LEU A 54 -14.98 -17.99 5.52
N GLU A 55 -15.86 -18.96 5.81
CA GLU A 55 -16.18 -20.06 4.90
C GLU A 55 -16.84 -19.53 3.62
N ALA A 56 -17.76 -18.56 3.72
CA ALA A 56 -18.36 -17.90 2.55
C ALA A 56 -17.31 -17.14 1.71
N LEU A 57 -16.39 -16.42 2.36
CA LEU A 57 -15.29 -15.73 1.69
C LEU A 57 -14.28 -16.72 1.07
N ALA A 58 -14.04 -17.87 1.70
CA ALA A 58 -13.17 -18.91 1.16
C ALA A 58 -13.74 -19.52 -0.12
N ILE A 59 -15.06 -19.73 -0.18
CA ILE A 59 -15.75 -20.18 -1.40
C ILE A 59 -15.62 -19.10 -2.47
N ARG A 60 -16.00 -17.86 -2.15
CA ARG A 60 -16.06 -16.76 -3.13
C ARG A 60 -14.68 -16.36 -3.66
N MET A 61 -13.71 -16.15 -2.77
CA MET A 61 -12.39 -15.63 -3.12
C MET A 61 -11.43 -16.75 -3.53
N LEU A 62 -11.41 -17.86 -2.79
CA LEU A 62 -10.39 -18.91 -2.95
C LEU A 62 -10.91 -20.19 -3.61
N ASN A 63 -12.18 -20.24 -4.02
CA ASN A 63 -12.80 -21.40 -4.66
C ASN A 63 -12.80 -22.68 -3.79
N ILE A 64 -12.76 -22.53 -2.45
CA ILE A 64 -12.70 -23.64 -1.50
C ILE A 64 -14.12 -24.06 -1.12
N HIS A 65 -14.56 -25.25 -1.53
CA HIS A 65 -15.95 -25.71 -1.37
C HIS A 65 -16.20 -26.66 -0.18
N ASN A 66 -15.18 -26.92 0.64
CA ASN A 66 -15.30 -27.87 1.75
C ASN A 66 -16.22 -27.32 2.85
N HIS A 67 -17.25 -28.08 3.23
CA HIS A 67 -18.30 -27.64 4.15
C HIS A 67 -17.85 -27.56 5.62
N ILE A 68 -16.70 -28.13 5.98
CA ILE A 68 -16.16 -28.07 7.34
C ILE A 68 -14.65 -27.88 7.26
N LEU A 69 -14.19 -26.64 7.39
CA LEU A 69 -12.77 -26.33 7.47
C LEU A 69 -12.28 -26.49 8.92
N PRO A 70 -11.13 -27.15 9.16
CA PRO A 70 -10.54 -27.17 10.48
C PRO A 70 -10.00 -25.77 10.85
N LYS A 71 -9.79 -25.54 12.15
CA LYS A 71 -9.53 -24.19 12.69
C LYS A 71 -8.20 -23.59 12.20
N ASP A 72 -7.20 -24.43 12.01
CA ASP A 72 -5.91 -24.10 11.39
C ASP A 72 -6.09 -23.62 9.95
N ALA A 73 -6.91 -24.29 9.14
CA ALA A 73 -7.20 -23.86 7.77
C ALA A 73 -7.94 -22.50 7.73
N LEU A 74 -8.84 -22.23 8.68
CA LEU A 74 -9.52 -20.93 8.78
C LEU A 74 -8.55 -19.77 9.05
N GLY A 75 -7.54 -19.98 9.89
CA GLY A 75 -6.50 -18.98 10.15
C GLY A 75 -5.68 -18.65 8.91
N VAL A 76 -5.32 -19.67 8.14
CA VAL A 76 -4.57 -19.50 6.88
C VAL A 76 -5.43 -18.83 5.79
N ILE A 77 -6.73 -19.14 5.72
CA ILE A 77 -7.68 -18.47 4.83
C ILE A 77 -7.81 -16.98 5.19
N ALA A 78 -7.96 -16.67 6.48
CA ALA A 78 -8.02 -15.28 6.93
C ALA A 78 -6.72 -14.53 6.56
N ALA A 79 -5.55 -15.17 6.75
CA ALA A 79 -4.28 -14.60 6.32
C ALA A 79 -4.26 -14.37 4.79
N ALA A 80 -4.68 -15.33 3.97
CA ALA A 80 -4.70 -15.18 2.52
C ALA A 80 -5.59 -14.01 2.06
N ILE A 81 -6.79 -13.87 2.63
CA ILE A 81 -7.80 -12.90 2.19
C ILE A 81 -7.54 -11.49 2.70
N PHE A 82 -7.15 -11.33 3.97
CA PHE A 82 -6.99 -10.00 4.57
C PHE A 82 -5.61 -9.40 4.39
N THR A 83 -4.57 -10.21 4.18
CA THR A 83 -3.21 -9.66 4.08
C THR A 83 -2.98 -8.76 2.86
N PRO A 84 -3.60 -8.99 1.69
CA PRO A 84 -3.50 -8.03 0.58
C PRO A 84 -3.93 -6.60 0.97
N PHE A 85 -4.94 -6.45 1.83
CA PHE A 85 -5.32 -5.13 2.37
C PHE A 85 -4.29 -4.56 3.35
N LEU A 86 -3.71 -5.41 4.20
CA LEU A 86 -2.61 -5.00 5.08
C LEU A 86 -1.38 -4.55 4.28
N ALA A 87 -1.11 -5.20 3.15
CA ALA A 87 -0.06 -4.80 2.23
C ALA A 87 -0.31 -3.40 1.64
N ALA A 88 -1.55 -3.10 1.24
CA ALA A 88 -1.94 -1.75 0.79
C ALA A 88 -1.78 -0.69 1.90
N ILE A 89 -2.14 -1.03 3.15
CA ILE A 89 -1.95 -0.15 4.31
C ILE A 89 -0.46 0.14 4.53
N ILE A 90 0.38 -0.90 4.50
CA ILE A 90 1.85 -0.75 4.62
C ILE A 90 2.39 0.08 3.46
N ALA A 91 1.93 -0.15 2.23
CA ALA A 91 2.34 0.60 1.06
C ALA A 91 1.99 2.09 1.19
N ALA A 92 0.83 2.43 1.73
CA ALA A 92 0.45 3.81 2.04
C ALA A 92 1.34 4.46 3.13
N PHE A 93 1.74 3.70 4.16
CA PHE A 93 2.73 4.16 5.13
C PHE A 93 4.09 4.40 4.49
N VAL A 94 4.54 3.48 3.62
CA VAL A 94 5.79 3.63 2.87
C VAL A 94 5.71 4.84 1.95
N ALA A 95 4.59 5.08 1.29
CA ALA A 95 4.39 6.24 0.43
C ALA A 95 4.56 7.55 1.21
N SER A 96 3.81 7.71 2.30
CA SER A 96 3.86 8.91 3.13
C SER A 96 5.24 9.12 3.78
N GLY A 97 5.86 8.05 4.28
CA GLY A 97 7.21 8.07 4.85
C GLY A 97 8.29 8.42 3.82
N THR A 98 8.20 7.85 2.61
CA THR A 98 9.16 8.10 1.52
C THR A 98 9.08 9.54 1.04
N ILE A 99 7.86 10.06 0.84
CA ILE A 99 7.65 11.47 0.43
C ILE A 99 8.19 12.39 1.53
N SER A 100 7.78 12.19 2.78
CA SER A 100 8.21 13.03 3.89
C SER A 100 9.73 13.00 4.08
N GLY A 101 10.34 11.80 4.02
CA GLY A 101 11.78 11.62 4.15
C GLY A 101 12.55 12.29 3.01
N THR A 102 12.09 12.10 1.76
CA THR A 102 12.74 12.71 0.59
C THR A 102 12.66 14.24 0.62
N PHE A 103 11.53 14.81 1.07
CA PHE A 103 11.40 16.25 1.24
C PHE A 103 12.28 16.78 2.38
N SER A 104 12.32 16.09 3.52
CA SER A 104 13.15 16.51 4.65
C SER A 104 14.65 16.45 4.32
N GLU A 105 15.09 15.35 3.72
CA GLU A 105 16.49 15.13 3.35
C GLU A 105 16.90 16.06 2.22
N GLY A 106 16.06 16.21 1.18
CA GLY A 106 16.34 17.12 0.07
C GLY A 106 16.47 18.59 0.49
N ARG A 107 15.80 18.99 1.58
CA ARG A 107 16.00 20.31 2.22
C ARG A 107 17.31 20.36 3.00
N ASN A 108 17.52 19.40 3.89
CA ASN A 108 18.70 19.38 4.77
C ASN A 108 20.02 19.27 4.01
N GLU A 109 20.01 18.59 2.86
CA GLU A 109 21.18 18.40 1.99
C GLU A 109 21.32 19.49 0.90
N GLY A 110 20.41 20.46 0.84
CA GLY A 110 20.42 21.51 -0.19
C GLY A 110 20.13 21.01 -1.61
N VAL A 111 19.63 19.78 -1.77
CA VAL A 111 19.32 19.19 -3.09
C VAL A 111 18.28 20.02 -3.83
N PHE A 112 17.26 20.54 -3.12
CA PHE A 112 16.26 21.39 -3.76
C PHE A 112 16.81 22.75 -4.17
N GLU A 113 17.78 23.32 -3.45
CA GLU A 113 18.45 24.57 -3.85
C GLU A 113 19.19 24.37 -5.17
N VAL A 114 19.92 23.25 -5.30
CA VAL A 114 20.61 22.88 -6.53
C VAL A 114 19.61 22.66 -7.67
N LEU A 115 18.51 21.93 -7.42
CA LEU A 115 17.48 21.70 -8.44
C LEU A 115 16.81 22.98 -8.91
N LEU A 116 16.51 23.92 -8.01
CA LEU A 116 15.93 25.23 -8.33
C LEU A 116 16.91 26.14 -9.07
N SER A 117 18.21 26.01 -8.83
CA SER A 117 19.26 26.74 -9.56
C SER A 117 19.53 26.19 -10.97
N SER A 118 19.00 25.00 -11.27
CA SER A 118 19.18 24.30 -12.54
C SER A 118 17.97 24.52 -13.47
N PRO A 119 18.07 24.28 -14.80
CA PRO A 119 16.97 24.47 -15.74
C PRO A 119 15.94 23.34 -15.67
N VAL A 120 15.46 23.05 -14.47
CA VAL A 120 14.53 21.97 -14.14
C VAL A 120 13.19 22.57 -13.76
N SER A 121 12.11 22.10 -14.38
CA SER A 121 10.78 22.59 -14.06
C SER A 121 10.23 21.94 -12.79
N HIS A 122 9.39 22.65 -12.03
CA HIS A 122 8.63 22.12 -10.89
C HIS A 122 7.84 20.85 -11.25
N ARG A 123 7.31 20.80 -12.47
CA ARG A 123 6.59 19.64 -13.01
C ARG A 123 7.49 18.40 -13.05
N ASP A 124 8.75 18.55 -13.42
CA ASP A 124 9.69 17.43 -13.52
C ASP A 124 10.09 16.91 -12.14
N ILE A 125 10.20 17.80 -11.15
CA ILE A 125 10.43 17.43 -9.75
C ILE A 125 9.24 16.62 -9.22
N ILE A 126 8.01 17.12 -9.42
CA ILE A 126 6.77 16.44 -9.00
C ILE A 126 6.64 15.06 -9.66
N ILE A 127 6.85 14.95 -10.97
CA ILE A 127 6.75 13.69 -11.70
C ILE A 127 7.82 12.70 -11.20
N SER A 128 9.04 13.16 -10.96
CA SER A 128 10.12 12.30 -10.46
C SER A 128 9.83 11.76 -9.07
N LEU A 129 9.33 12.61 -8.16
CA LEU A 129 8.92 12.20 -6.81
C LEU A 129 7.73 11.24 -6.83
N LEU A 130 6.75 11.49 -7.71
CA LEU A 130 5.60 10.61 -7.90
C LEU A 130 6.05 9.21 -8.36
N ILE A 131 6.87 9.14 -9.42
CA ILE A 131 7.37 7.87 -9.96
C ILE A 131 8.19 7.13 -8.90
N TYR A 132 9.10 7.83 -8.21
CA TYR A 132 9.94 7.25 -7.17
C TYR A 132 9.12 6.64 -6.04
N THR A 133 8.17 7.41 -5.50
CA THR A 133 7.33 6.98 -4.37
C THR A 133 6.38 5.86 -4.79
N LEU A 134 5.81 5.94 -5.98
CA LEU A 134 4.91 4.92 -6.49
C LEU A 134 5.65 3.58 -6.66
N LEU A 135 6.83 3.60 -7.29
CA LEU A 135 7.65 2.39 -7.43
C LEU A 135 8.06 1.82 -6.07
N ALA A 136 8.48 2.67 -5.13
CA ALA A 136 8.80 2.25 -3.77
C ALA A 136 7.62 1.52 -3.09
N SER A 137 6.43 2.10 -3.19
CA SER A 137 5.22 1.60 -2.54
C SER A 137 4.73 0.31 -3.19
N LEU A 138 4.71 0.23 -4.52
CA LEU A 138 4.31 -0.97 -5.27
C LEU A 138 5.31 -2.13 -5.08
N ILE A 139 6.61 -1.86 -4.96
CA ILE A 139 7.60 -2.91 -4.66
C ILE A 139 7.34 -3.50 -3.27
N VAL A 140 7.15 -2.66 -2.25
CA VAL A 140 6.87 -3.13 -0.89
C VAL A 140 5.53 -3.88 -0.85
N GLU A 141 4.49 -3.32 -1.46
CA GLU A 141 3.18 -3.98 -1.60
C GLU A 141 3.32 -5.36 -2.22
N GLY A 142 3.93 -5.45 -3.41
CA GLY A 142 4.08 -6.69 -4.14
C GLY A 142 4.90 -7.73 -3.38
N LEU A 143 5.99 -7.30 -2.73
CA LEU A 143 6.81 -8.19 -1.90
C LEU A 143 6.03 -8.71 -0.68
N VAL A 144 5.30 -7.83 0.02
CA VAL A 144 4.48 -8.24 1.18
C VAL A 144 3.43 -9.24 0.70
N ILE A 145 2.67 -8.94 -0.35
CA ILE A 145 1.67 -9.86 -0.93
C ILE A 145 2.31 -11.21 -1.29
N ILE A 146 3.41 -11.21 -2.05
CA ILE A 146 4.07 -12.45 -2.47
C ILE A 146 4.48 -13.29 -1.27
N ILE A 147 5.06 -12.68 -0.24
CA ILE A 147 5.49 -13.39 0.97
C ILE A 147 4.25 -13.91 1.72
N THR A 148 3.29 -13.06 2.04
CA THR A 148 2.19 -13.41 2.95
C THR A 148 1.13 -14.26 2.30
N SER A 149 0.62 -13.80 1.16
CA SER A 149 -0.39 -14.52 0.41
C SER A 149 0.22 -15.73 -0.28
N GLY A 150 1.44 -15.63 -0.80
CA GLY A 150 2.12 -16.79 -1.40
C GLY A 150 2.32 -17.92 -0.39
N ILE A 151 2.80 -17.62 0.81
CA ILE A 151 2.94 -18.63 1.88
C ILE A 151 1.55 -19.19 2.27
N SER A 152 0.55 -18.34 2.47
CA SER A 152 -0.78 -18.79 2.89
C SER A 152 -1.45 -19.68 1.84
N LEU A 153 -1.38 -19.30 0.56
CA LEU A 153 -1.94 -20.09 -0.54
C LEU A 153 -1.18 -21.40 -0.73
N LEU A 154 0.16 -21.38 -0.60
CA LEU A 154 0.97 -22.60 -0.65
C LEU A 154 0.60 -23.55 0.50
N SER A 155 0.39 -23.03 1.72
CA SER A 155 -0.08 -23.82 2.86
C SER A 155 -1.45 -24.45 2.57
N LEU A 156 -2.41 -23.71 2.03
CA LEU A 156 -3.74 -24.24 1.68
C LEU A 156 -3.68 -25.29 0.56
N TYR A 157 -2.78 -25.12 -0.40
CA TYR A 157 -2.52 -26.11 -1.44
C TYR A 157 -1.93 -27.40 -0.84
N LEU A 158 -0.92 -27.29 0.02
CA LEU A 158 -0.29 -28.44 0.68
C LEU A 158 -1.23 -29.18 1.63
N MET A 159 -2.18 -28.46 2.24
CA MET A 159 -3.26 -29.05 3.04
C MET A 159 -4.36 -29.72 2.20
N GLY A 160 -4.33 -29.58 0.88
CA GLY A 160 -5.33 -30.16 -0.04
C GLY A 160 -6.63 -29.39 -0.13
N TYR A 161 -6.68 -28.13 0.34
CA TYR A 161 -7.88 -27.29 0.29
C TYR A 161 -7.97 -26.44 -0.98
N LEU A 162 -6.84 -26.07 -1.57
CA LEU A 162 -6.78 -25.18 -2.74
C LEU A 162 -6.50 -25.98 -4.01
N ASN A 163 -7.47 -26.06 -4.92
CA ASN A 163 -7.31 -26.72 -6.23
C ASN A 163 -7.10 -25.74 -7.39
N SER A 164 -7.63 -24.53 -7.27
CA SER A 164 -7.46 -23.45 -8.23
C SER A 164 -7.60 -22.10 -7.52
N PHE A 165 -7.02 -21.05 -8.11
CA PHE A 165 -7.25 -19.69 -7.63
C PHE A 165 -8.64 -19.22 -8.05
N GLY A 166 -9.39 -18.62 -7.14
CA GLY A 166 -10.63 -17.94 -7.48
C GLY A 166 -10.34 -16.65 -8.24
N ILE A 167 -11.15 -16.35 -9.26
CA ILE A 167 -11.01 -15.15 -10.10
C ILE A 167 -11.07 -13.88 -9.25
N TYR A 168 -11.99 -13.81 -8.29
CA TYR A 168 -12.12 -12.67 -7.38
C TYR A 168 -10.87 -12.41 -6.53
N TYR A 169 -10.13 -13.46 -6.16
CA TYR A 169 -8.88 -13.28 -5.43
C TYR A 169 -7.75 -12.75 -6.31
N LEU A 170 -7.68 -13.20 -7.57
CA LEU A 170 -6.73 -12.64 -8.52
C LEU A 170 -7.02 -11.17 -8.79
N GLU A 171 -8.28 -10.79 -8.97
CA GLU A 171 -8.71 -9.40 -9.18
C GLU A 171 -8.43 -8.53 -7.95
N LEU A 172 -8.68 -9.05 -6.74
CA LEU A 172 -8.30 -8.41 -5.50
C LEU A 172 -6.81 -8.01 -5.53
N VAL A 173 -5.93 -8.98 -5.75
CA VAL A 173 -4.48 -8.80 -5.62
C VAL A 173 -3.87 -8.01 -6.78
N THR A 174 -4.41 -8.16 -8.00
CA THR A 174 -3.79 -7.58 -9.21
C THR A 174 -4.40 -6.25 -9.63
N ILE A 175 -5.66 -5.98 -9.27
CA ILE A 175 -6.38 -4.78 -9.71
C ILE A 175 -6.77 -3.93 -8.51
N LEU A 176 -7.52 -4.48 -7.55
CA LEU A 176 -8.02 -3.68 -6.42
C LEU A 176 -6.88 -3.13 -5.58
N ILE A 177 -6.00 -3.97 -5.06
CA ILE A 177 -4.95 -3.54 -4.12
C ILE A 177 -4.02 -2.46 -4.73
N PRO A 178 -3.45 -2.63 -5.94
CA PRO A 178 -2.67 -1.57 -6.57
C PRO A 178 -3.48 -0.27 -6.80
N SER A 179 -4.78 -0.39 -7.11
CA SER A 179 -5.65 0.78 -7.29
C SER A 179 -5.90 1.56 -5.99
N LEU A 180 -5.73 0.93 -4.81
CA LEU A 180 -5.82 1.59 -3.50
C LEU A 180 -4.51 2.31 -3.12
N THR A 181 -3.36 1.75 -3.49
CA THR A 181 -2.04 2.33 -3.17
C THR A 181 -1.74 3.58 -3.99
N PHE A 182 -2.16 3.60 -5.26
CA PHE A 182 -1.97 4.77 -6.12
C PHE A 182 -2.56 6.07 -5.55
N PRO A 183 -3.84 6.15 -5.13
CA PRO A 183 -4.41 7.36 -4.53
C PRO A 183 -3.77 7.71 -3.19
N ALA A 184 -3.30 6.74 -2.40
CA ALA A 184 -2.54 7.02 -1.17
C ALA A 184 -1.24 7.80 -1.45
N VAL A 185 -0.52 7.44 -2.51
CA VAL A 185 0.68 8.16 -2.97
C VAL A 185 0.31 9.58 -3.44
N LEU A 186 -0.74 9.69 -4.25
CA LEU A 186 -1.23 10.96 -4.80
C LEU A 186 -1.64 11.94 -3.69
N ILE A 187 -2.41 11.49 -2.69
CA ILE A 187 -2.83 12.30 -1.54
C ILE A 187 -1.61 12.71 -0.71
N SER A 188 -0.68 11.79 -0.45
CA SER A 188 0.55 12.11 0.30
C SER A 188 1.33 13.24 -0.38
N LEU A 189 1.46 13.17 -1.70
CA LEU A 189 2.20 14.17 -2.47
C LEU A 189 1.45 15.50 -2.52
N LEU A 190 0.11 15.47 -2.61
CA LEU A 190 -0.72 16.68 -2.51
C LEU A 190 -0.52 17.39 -1.18
N LEU A 191 -0.62 16.65 -0.08
CA LEU A 191 -0.58 17.19 1.27
C LEU A 191 0.76 17.81 1.60
N ILE A 192 1.87 17.19 1.19
CA ILE A 192 3.19 17.76 1.48
C ILE A 192 3.47 19.03 0.68
N VAL A 193 2.91 19.16 -0.53
CA VAL A 193 3.06 20.36 -1.35
C VAL A 193 2.21 21.51 -0.81
N ILE A 194 0.98 21.23 -0.37
CA ILE A 194 0.10 22.25 0.23
C ILE A 194 0.60 22.63 1.63
N SER A 195 1.09 21.67 2.40
CA SER A 195 1.61 21.88 3.76
C SER A 195 3.00 21.26 3.94
N PRO A 196 4.05 22.00 3.54
CA PRO A 196 5.46 21.64 3.75
C PRO A 196 5.82 21.22 5.16
N SER A 197 5.13 21.80 6.14
CA SER A 197 5.32 21.50 7.57
C SER A 197 5.11 20.03 7.90
N LEU A 198 4.29 19.31 7.12
CA LEU A 198 4.06 17.87 7.26
C LEU A 198 5.30 17.04 6.88
N GLY A 199 6.20 17.60 6.07
CA GLY A 199 7.48 17.00 5.70
C GLY A 199 8.57 17.15 6.76
N ARG A 200 8.37 18.01 7.77
CA ARG A 200 9.32 18.20 8.87
C ARG A 200 9.16 17.06 9.86
N VAL A 201 9.68 15.89 9.51
CA VAL A 201 9.74 14.76 10.45
C VAL A 201 10.59 15.18 11.64
N ARG A 202 9.97 15.36 12.81
CA ARG A 202 10.69 15.27 14.07
C ARG A 202 11.18 13.83 14.17
N THR A 203 12.49 13.65 14.10
CA THR A 203 13.14 12.35 14.35
C THR A 203 12.60 11.76 15.66
N GLY A 204 12.02 10.55 15.60
CA GLY A 204 11.52 9.83 16.77
C GLY A 204 9.99 9.65 16.89
N LEU A 205 9.16 10.21 15.99
CA LEU A 205 7.73 9.89 15.96
C LEU A 205 7.48 8.54 15.28
N ALA A 206 6.63 7.70 15.88
CA ALA A 206 6.26 6.40 15.33
C ALA A 206 5.46 6.54 14.02
N PRO A 207 5.55 5.57 13.09
CA PRO A 207 4.68 5.53 11.90
C PRO A 207 3.20 5.63 12.33
N GLY A 208 2.46 6.60 11.78
CA GLY A 208 1.06 6.86 12.16
C GLY A 208 0.83 8.07 13.07
N GLN A 209 1.88 8.72 13.59
CA GLN A 209 1.75 9.93 14.41
C GLN A 209 1.73 11.24 13.60
N ASN A 210 1.90 11.16 12.28
CA ASN A 210 1.90 12.31 11.38
C ASN A 210 0.59 12.36 10.59
N LEU A 211 -0.04 13.54 10.58
CA LEU A 211 -1.30 13.82 9.88
C LEU A 211 -1.26 13.44 8.39
N LEU A 212 -0.08 13.51 7.77
CA LEU A 212 0.19 13.00 6.43
C LEU A 212 -0.16 11.51 6.30
N SER A 213 0.39 10.66 7.18
CA SER A 213 0.16 9.21 7.15
C SER A 213 -1.30 8.85 7.40
N THR A 214 -1.97 9.55 8.32
CA THR A 214 -3.38 9.29 8.66
C THR A 214 -4.31 9.56 7.48
N ILE A 215 -4.15 10.70 6.79
CA ILE A 215 -5.02 11.07 5.66
C ILE A 215 -4.71 10.19 4.44
N SER A 216 -3.44 9.91 4.19
CA SER A 216 -3.02 9.07 3.07
C SER A 216 -3.47 7.61 3.17
N LEU A 217 -3.88 7.15 4.36
CA LEU A 217 -4.46 5.83 4.56
C LEU A 217 -5.93 5.73 4.17
N LEU A 218 -6.67 6.86 4.15
CA LEU A 218 -8.11 6.86 3.90
C LEU A 218 -8.51 6.13 2.60
N PRO A 219 -7.80 6.26 1.46
CA PRO A 219 -8.13 5.53 0.24
C PRO A 219 -8.06 4.01 0.39
N VAL A 220 -7.28 3.51 1.35
CA VAL A 220 -7.15 2.07 1.63
C VAL A 220 -8.16 1.65 2.71
N LEU A 221 -8.28 2.43 3.77
CA LEU A 221 -9.13 2.12 4.92
C LEU A 221 -10.61 2.12 4.57
N ILE A 222 -11.08 3.06 3.74
CA ILE A 222 -12.50 3.14 3.38
C ILE A 222 -12.94 1.87 2.63
N PRO A 223 -12.29 1.45 1.52
CA PRO A 223 -12.61 0.20 0.82
C PRO A 223 -12.45 -1.05 1.70
N PHE A 224 -11.43 -1.07 2.58
CA PHE A 224 -11.25 -2.15 3.54
C PHE A 224 -12.45 -2.26 4.50
N ILE A 225 -12.89 -1.15 5.10
CA ILE A 225 -14.05 -1.13 5.99
C ILE A 225 -15.33 -1.53 5.23
N VAL A 226 -15.53 -0.99 4.04
CA VAL A 226 -16.69 -1.29 3.18
C VAL A 226 -16.77 -2.78 2.86
N LEU A 227 -15.66 -3.42 2.46
CA LEU A 227 -15.66 -4.86 2.17
C LEU A 227 -15.84 -5.75 3.41
N ASN A 228 -15.51 -5.24 4.60
CA ASN A 228 -15.76 -5.96 5.85
C ASN A 228 -17.21 -5.82 6.35
N ILE A 229 -17.86 -4.67 6.11
CA ILE A 229 -19.26 -4.43 6.49
C ILE A 229 -20.22 -5.04 5.46
N GLU A 230 -19.91 -4.88 4.17
CA GLU A 230 -20.72 -5.34 3.05
C GLU A 230 -19.92 -6.31 2.16
N PRO A 231 -19.69 -7.56 2.61
CA PRO A 231 -18.87 -8.55 1.90
C PRO A 231 -19.52 -9.04 0.60
N GLN A 232 -20.70 -8.53 0.23
CA GLN A 232 -21.43 -8.84 -1.00
C GLN A 232 -20.94 -8.00 -2.17
N ILE A 233 -20.32 -6.84 -1.90
CA ILE A 233 -19.78 -5.94 -2.93
C ILE A 233 -18.75 -6.71 -3.77
N ASP A 234 -18.77 -6.47 -5.09
CA ASP A 234 -17.81 -7.05 -6.02
C ASP A 234 -16.47 -6.29 -5.94
N PRO A 235 -15.34 -6.98 -5.67
CA PRO A 235 -14.01 -6.36 -5.71
C PRO A 235 -13.71 -5.62 -7.01
N ILE A 236 -14.22 -6.11 -8.15
CA ILE A 236 -14.03 -5.47 -9.47
C ILE A 236 -14.73 -4.11 -9.51
N GLU A 237 -15.96 -4.05 -9.02
CA GLU A 237 -16.76 -2.83 -9.02
C GLU A 237 -16.07 -1.77 -8.16
N LEU A 238 -15.62 -2.17 -6.96
CA LEU A 238 -14.86 -1.30 -6.06
C LEU A 238 -13.54 -0.84 -6.66
N ALA A 239 -12.81 -1.73 -7.34
CA ALA A 239 -11.57 -1.38 -8.02
C ALA A 239 -11.80 -0.41 -9.18
N SER A 240 -12.91 -0.56 -9.88
CA SER A 240 -13.31 0.34 -10.98
C SER A 240 -13.57 1.75 -10.44
N TYR A 241 -14.36 1.89 -9.37
CA TYR A 241 -14.58 3.20 -8.74
C TYR A 241 -13.28 3.82 -8.21
N THR A 242 -12.44 3.02 -7.56
CA THR A 242 -11.16 3.50 -7.01
C THR A 242 -10.23 3.94 -8.13
N SER A 243 -10.17 3.19 -9.24
CA SER A 243 -9.35 3.55 -10.41
C SER A 243 -9.81 4.85 -11.05
N ILE A 244 -11.12 5.06 -11.21
CA ILE A 244 -11.70 6.31 -11.73
C ILE A 244 -11.36 7.48 -10.80
N PHE A 245 -11.59 7.32 -9.49
CA PHE A 245 -11.24 8.33 -8.49
C PHE A 245 -9.75 8.70 -8.57
N SER A 246 -8.89 7.69 -8.68
CA SER A 246 -7.45 7.88 -8.75
C SER A 246 -7.01 8.57 -10.04
N ALA A 247 -7.64 8.27 -11.17
CA ALA A 247 -7.40 8.94 -12.44
C ALA A 247 -7.77 10.43 -12.37
N ILE A 248 -8.93 10.75 -11.79
CA ILE A 248 -9.38 12.13 -11.56
C ILE A 248 -8.39 12.86 -10.64
N LEU A 249 -8.00 12.22 -9.53
CA LEU A 249 -7.04 12.79 -8.59
C LEU A 249 -5.67 13.02 -9.23
N ALA A 250 -5.18 12.08 -10.04
CA ALA A 250 -3.93 12.21 -10.78
C ALA A 250 -3.99 13.38 -11.77
N LEU A 251 -5.10 13.54 -12.49
CA LEU A 251 -5.31 14.66 -13.41
C LEU A 251 -5.28 16.00 -12.65
N ILE A 252 -5.98 16.09 -11.52
CA ILE A 252 -5.96 17.27 -10.65
C ILE A 252 -4.53 17.58 -10.19
N LEU A 253 -3.79 16.58 -9.71
CA LEU A 253 -2.39 16.74 -9.28
C LEU A 253 -1.48 17.25 -10.40
N LEU A 254 -1.59 16.68 -11.60
CA LEU A 254 -0.76 17.08 -12.75
C LEU A 254 -1.02 18.52 -13.20
N ILE A 255 -2.24 19.03 -13.03
CA ILE A 255 -2.63 20.40 -13.40
C ILE A 255 -2.33 21.39 -12.27
N LEU A 256 -2.66 21.02 -11.03
CA LEU A 256 -2.72 21.92 -9.89
C LEU A 256 -1.37 22.02 -9.17
N LEU A 257 -0.66 20.91 -8.96
CA LEU A 257 0.58 20.93 -8.17
C LEU A 257 1.68 21.82 -8.75
N PRO A 258 1.97 21.83 -10.07
CA PRO A 258 3.01 22.71 -10.58
C PRO A 258 2.67 24.19 -10.39
N ARG A 259 1.38 24.54 -10.20
CA ARG A 259 0.92 25.91 -9.95
C ARG A 259 0.98 26.29 -8.47
N VAL A 260 0.83 25.31 -7.59
CA VAL A 260 0.79 25.51 -6.13
C VAL A 260 2.17 25.32 -5.50
N LEU A 261 3.04 24.52 -6.12
CA LEU A 261 4.42 24.33 -5.68
C LEU A 261 5.19 25.64 -5.87
N LYS A 262 5.54 26.29 -4.75
CA LYS A 262 6.40 27.46 -4.73
C LYS A 262 7.83 27.03 -4.43
N ASP A 263 8.81 27.85 -4.83
CA ASP A 263 10.21 27.62 -4.46
C ASP A 263 10.36 27.57 -2.93
N GLU A 264 9.64 28.42 -2.21
CA GLU A 264 9.56 28.44 -0.76
C GLU A 264 9.12 27.09 -0.16
N THR A 265 8.20 26.37 -0.83
CA THR A 265 7.69 25.06 -0.41
C THR A 265 8.80 23.99 -0.43
N LEU A 266 9.76 24.13 -1.34
CA LEU A 266 10.88 23.21 -1.50
C LEU A 266 12.04 23.56 -0.55
N LEU A 267 12.16 24.84 -0.16
CA LEU A 267 13.24 25.35 0.67
C LEU A 267 12.93 25.37 2.18
N TRP A 268 11.66 25.41 2.59
CA TRP A 268 11.22 25.59 3.99
C TRP A 268 10.36 24.46 4.57
#